data_AF-A0A6Q2Z339-F1
#
_entry.id   AF-A0A6Q2Z339-F1
#
_cell.length_a   1.000
_cell.length_b   1.000
_cell.length_c   1.000
_cell.angle_alpha   90.00
_cell.angle_beta   90.00
_cell.angle_gamma   90.00
#
_symmetry.space_group_name_H-M   'P 1'
#
loop_
_entity.id
_entity.type
_entity.pdbx_description
1 polymer ?
#
loop_
_entity_poly.entity_id
_entity_poly.type
_entity_poly.pdbx_seq_one_letter_code
_entity_poly.pdbx_strand_id
1 'polypeptide(L)'
;MAFMKECFRLLPSSFRLLRAVTMVNVPKTRRTYCKKCKRHQPHKVTQYKKGKDSLYAQGKRRYDRKQSGYGGQTKPIFRKKAKTTKKIVLRLECVEPNCRAKRMVPIKRCKHFELGGDKKEEGPGHPVLGCGSICWMELVHFFNKILEIVHKASFLLVIKNVMPQMA
;
A
#
# COMPACT_ATOMS: atom_id res chain seq x y z
N MET A 1 -8.90 -34.97 27.20
CA MET A 1 -9.29 -33.58 26.81
C MET A 1 -8.43 -33.10 25.63
N ALA A 2 -8.54 -33.80 24.50
CA ALA A 2 -7.75 -33.61 23.30
C ALA A 2 -8.67 -33.25 22.12
N PHE A 3 -9.60 -32.32 22.34
CA PHE A 3 -10.66 -31.99 21.37
C PHE A 3 -10.79 -30.48 21.08
N MET A 4 -9.77 -29.69 21.44
CA MET A 4 -9.72 -28.24 21.16
C MET A 4 -8.41 -27.79 20.51
N LYS A 5 -7.68 -28.70 19.84
CA LYS A 5 -6.49 -28.34 19.04
C LYS A 5 -6.63 -28.62 17.54
N GLU A 6 -7.72 -29.25 17.10
CA GLU A 6 -7.92 -29.64 15.69
C GLU A 6 -8.88 -28.73 14.89
N CYS A 7 -9.51 -27.71 15.49
CA CYS A 7 -10.54 -26.90 14.81
C CYS A 7 -10.04 -25.61 14.13
N PHE A 8 -8.74 -25.29 14.18
CA PHE A 8 -8.21 -24.09 13.52
C PHE A 8 -7.61 -24.35 12.12
N ARG A 9 -7.78 -25.57 11.56
CA ARG A 9 -7.21 -25.97 10.27
C ARG A 9 -8.18 -26.04 9.09
N LEU A 10 -9.42 -25.54 9.22
CA LEU A 10 -10.36 -25.54 8.10
C LEU A 10 -11.15 -24.22 8.01
N LEU A 11 -10.43 -23.10 8.01
CA LEU A 11 -10.95 -21.91 7.34
C LEU A 11 -10.44 -21.93 5.89
N PRO A 12 -11.33 -22.03 4.89
CA PRO A 12 -10.94 -22.09 3.51
C PRO A 12 -10.20 -20.80 3.13
N SER A 13 -8.99 -20.96 2.61
CA SER A 13 -8.15 -19.94 1.98
C SER A 13 -8.74 -19.38 0.67
N SER A 14 -10.08 -19.35 0.55
CA SER A 14 -10.83 -18.86 -0.60
C SER A 14 -11.16 -17.37 -0.52
N PHE A 15 -10.93 -16.69 0.61
CA PHE A 15 -10.83 -15.23 0.62
C PHE A 15 -9.45 -14.76 0.14
N ARG A 16 -9.06 -15.22 -1.05
CA ARG A 16 -8.15 -14.48 -1.91
C ARG A 16 -8.93 -13.25 -2.34
N LEU A 17 -8.99 -12.25 -1.44
CA LEU A 17 -9.38 -10.88 -1.74
C LEU A 17 -8.79 -10.58 -3.12
N LEU A 18 -9.67 -10.44 -4.11
CA LEU A 18 -9.38 -9.75 -5.35
C LEU A 18 -8.96 -8.36 -4.92
N ARG A 19 -7.67 -8.23 -4.59
CA ARG A 19 -7.00 -6.96 -4.42
C ARG A 19 -7.14 -6.30 -5.76
N ALA A 20 -8.18 -5.49 -5.91
CA ALA A 20 -8.35 -4.56 -7.00
C ALA A 20 -6.98 -3.94 -7.23
N VAL A 21 -6.40 -4.24 -8.39
CA VAL A 21 -5.09 -3.72 -8.76
C VAL A 21 -5.31 -2.24 -8.95
N THR A 22 -5.08 -1.45 -7.89
CA THR A 22 -5.18 0.00 -7.96
C THR A 22 -4.09 0.47 -8.92
N MET A 23 -4.48 0.71 -10.17
CA MET A 23 -3.62 1.20 -11.23
C MET A 23 -3.15 2.60 -10.84
N VAL A 24 -1.84 2.79 -10.68
CA VAL A 24 -1.28 4.09 -10.31
C VAL A 24 -0.93 4.85 -11.58
N ASN A 25 -1.76 5.85 -11.91
CA ASN A 25 -1.54 6.79 -13.00
C ASN A 25 -0.89 8.08 -12.47
N VAL A 26 0.21 8.51 -13.08
CA VAL A 26 0.87 9.79 -12.77
C VAL A 26 0.97 10.64 -14.04
N PRO A 27 0.57 11.93 -14.00
CA PRO A 27 0.62 12.78 -15.19
C PRO A 27 2.06 13.04 -15.63
N LYS A 28 2.26 13.18 -16.96
CA LYS A 28 3.56 13.49 -17.59
C LYS A 28 4.06 14.91 -17.25
N THR A 29 3.16 15.81 -16.89
CA THR A 29 3.48 17.18 -16.46
C THR A 29 2.86 17.47 -15.10
N ARG A 30 3.60 18.14 -14.22
CA ARG A 30 3.11 18.55 -12.89
C ARG A 30 3.70 19.89 -12.48
N ARG A 31 2.88 20.83 -12.04
CA ARG A 31 3.36 22.10 -11.44
C ARG A 31 3.86 21.81 -10.03
N THR A 32 5.14 22.03 -9.78
CA THR A 32 5.75 21.84 -8.44
C THR A 32 6.80 22.90 -8.17
N TYR A 33 7.16 23.08 -6.90
CA TYR A 33 8.22 23.99 -6.50
C TYR A 33 9.59 23.56 -7.08
N CYS A 34 10.28 24.51 -7.71
CA CYS A 34 11.65 24.35 -8.18
C CYS A 34 12.63 25.04 -7.22
N LYS A 35 13.65 24.32 -6.73
CA LYS A 35 14.65 24.86 -5.80
C LYS A 35 15.54 25.95 -6.41
N LYS A 36 15.86 25.86 -7.70
CA LYS A 36 16.72 26.86 -8.37
C LYS A 36 15.93 28.12 -8.73
N CYS A 37 14.74 27.98 -9.29
CA CYS A 37 13.90 29.13 -9.67
C CYS A 37 13.17 29.76 -8.47
N LYS A 38 13.11 29.07 -7.32
CA LYS A 38 12.37 29.49 -6.11
C LYS A 38 10.88 29.78 -6.35
N ARG A 39 10.30 29.24 -7.43
CA ARG A 39 8.89 29.39 -7.82
C ARG A 39 8.30 28.07 -8.31
N HIS A 40 6.97 27.97 -8.33
CA HIS A 40 6.25 26.82 -8.86
C HIS A 40 6.27 26.82 -10.38
N GLN A 41 6.94 25.85 -10.97
CA GLN A 41 7.07 25.69 -12.43
C GLN A 41 6.47 24.37 -12.90
N PRO A 42 6.04 24.27 -14.17
CA PRO A 42 5.74 22.99 -14.77
C PRO A 42 7.03 22.15 -14.84
N HIS A 43 6.93 20.91 -14.39
CA HIS A 43 8.00 19.92 -14.48
C HIS A 43 7.56 18.77 -15.37
N LYS A 44 8.46 18.29 -16.23
CA LYS A 44 8.32 17.03 -16.95
C LYS A 44 8.60 15.89 -15.97
N VAL A 45 7.68 14.95 -15.89
CA VAL A 45 7.75 13.78 -15.00
C VAL A 45 8.19 12.59 -15.84
N THR A 46 9.27 11.94 -15.45
CA THR A 46 9.74 10.70 -16.06
C THR A 46 10.04 9.65 -15.00
N GLN A 47 10.04 8.38 -15.36
CA GLN A 47 10.46 7.31 -14.45
C GLN A 47 11.99 7.29 -14.35
N TYR A 48 12.52 7.18 -13.13
CA TYR A 48 13.94 6.92 -12.94
C TYR A 48 14.30 5.49 -13.34
N LYS A 49 15.29 5.37 -14.22
CA LYS A 49 15.97 4.11 -14.53
C LYS A 49 17.38 4.15 -13.95
N LYS A 50 17.78 3.07 -13.28
CA LYS A 50 19.17 2.92 -12.81
C LYS A 50 20.08 2.83 -14.04
N GLY A 51 21.17 3.60 -14.07
CA GLY A 51 22.19 3.49 -15.10
C GLY A 51 23.03 2.21 -14.97
N LYS A 52 23.90 1.98 -15.95
CA LYS A 52 24.94 0.92 -15.89
C LYS A 52 25.90 1.22 -14.73
N ASP A 53 26.31 0.18 -14.00
CA ASP A 53 27.29 0.31 -12.94
C ASP A 53 28.70 0.56 -13.54
N SER A 54 29.45 1.51 -12.97
CA SER A 54 30.81 1.86 -13.44
C SER A 54 31.85 0.83 -13.00
N LEU A 55 32.75 0.45 -13.91
CA LEU A 55 33.84 -0.50 -13.64
C LEU A 55 34.96 0.10 -12.77
N TYR A 56 35.20 1.40 -12.90
CA TYR A 56 36.29 2.09 -12.22
C TYR A 56 35.94 2.54 -10.79
N ALA A 57 34.68 2.35 -10.38
CA ALA A 57 34.26 2.62 -9.01
C ALA A 57 35.09 1.80 -8.02
N GLN A 58 35.51 2.41 -6.91
CA GLN A 58 36.41 1.79 -5.93
C GLN A 58 35.90 0.41 -5.44
N GLY A 59 34.59 0.28 -5.21
CA GLY A 59 33.97 -0.98 -4.79
C GLY A 59 34.10 -2.09 -5.82
N LYS A 60 33.95 -1.76 -7.11
CA LYS A 60 34.08 -2.71 -8.22
C LYS A 60 35.55 -3.12 -8.41
N ARG A 61 36.49 -2.15 -8.43
CA ARG A 61 37.94 -2.42 -8.46
C ARG A 61 38.39 -3.35 -7.33
N ARG A 62 37.91 -3.10 -6.11
CA ARG A 62 38.20 -3.95 -4.94
C ARG A 62 37.60 -5.35 -5.09
N TYR A 63 36.37 -5.45 -5.62
CA TYR A 63 35.70 -6.74 -5.84
C TYR A 63 36.44 -7.58 -6.88
N ASP A 64 36.82 -6.98 -8.00
CA ASP A 64 37.50 -7.67 -9.09
C ASP A 64 38.90 -8.16 -8.67
N ARG A 65 39.66 -7.34 -7.94
CA ARG A 65 40.95 -7.75 -7.33
C ARG A 65 40.77 -8.85 -6.29
N LYS A 66 39.65 -8.87 -5.55
CA LYS A 66 39.40 -9.93 -4.59
C LYS A 66 39.03 -11.24 -5.29
N GLN A 67 38.31 -11.14 -6.41
CA GLN A 67 37.81 -12.28 -7.16
C GLN A 67 38.88 -12.96 -8.03
N SER A 68 39.98 -12.27 -8.37
CA SER A 68 41.07 -12.84 -9.17
C SER A 68 41.84 -13.93 -8.41
N GLY A 69 42.27 -14.97 -9.13
CA GLY A 69 43.03 -16.09 -8.58
C GLY A 69 42.16 -17.29 -8.20
N TYR A 70 42.63 -18.10 -7.25
CA TYR A 70 41.91 -19.24 -6.71
C TYR A 70 41.05 -18.83 -5.50
N GLY A 71 40.05 -19.63 -5.14
CA GLY A 71 39.17 -19.37 -3.99
C GLY A 71 37.71 -19.06 -4.33
N GLY A 72 37.31 -19.16 -5.60
CA GLY A 72 35.91 -19.15 -6.03
C GLY A 72 35.17 -17.84 -5.72
N GLN A 73 33.95 -17.94 -5.20
CA GLN A 73 33.10 -16.78 -4.96
C GLN A 73 33.40 -16.09 -3.63
N THR A 74 33.91 -14.86 -3.68
CA THR A 74 34.49 -14.19 -2.50
C THR A 74 33.54 -13.31 -1.68
N LYS A 75 32.34 -13.01 -2.20
CA LYS A 75 31.27 -12.28 -1.50
C LYS A 75 29.93 -13.01 -1.62
N PRO A 76 29.06 -12.90 -0.60
CA PRO A 76 27.78 -13.60 -0.61
C PRO A 76 26.85 -13.10 -1.72
N ILE A 77 26.18 -14.03 -2.39
CA ILE A 77 25.13 -13.76 -3.37
C ILE A 77 23.78 -13.84 -2.66
N PHE A 78 23.00 -12.76 -2.72
CA PHE A 78 21.67 -12.73 -2.09
C PHE A 78 20.63 -13.49 -2.91
N ARG A 79 20.29 -14.72 -2.47
CA ARG A 79 19.36 -15.64 -3.17
C ARG A 79 17.88 -15.44 -2.80
N LYS A 80 17.55 -15.21 -1.53
CA LYS A 80 16.15 -15.21 -1.03
C LYS A 80 15.50 -13.81 -1.10
N LYS A 81 15.05 -13.39 -2.29
CA LYS A 81 14.35 -12.10 -2.49
C LYS A 81 12.85 -12.21 -2.15
N ALA A 82 12.44 -11.61 -1.04
CA ALA A 82 11.03 -11.60 -0.61
C ALA A 82 10.17 -10.49 -1.25
N LYS A 83 10.77 -9.34 -1.61
CA LYS A 83 10.01 -8.19 -2.14
C LYS A 83 9.78 -8.34 -3.65
N THR A 84 8.50 -8.37 -4.04
CA THR A 84 8.07 -8.53 -5.44
C THR A 84 8.10 -7.22 -6.23
N THR A 85 7.87 -6.07 -5.57
CA THR A 85 7.81 -4.75 -6.21
C THR A 85 8.93 -3.82 -5.72
N LYS A 86 9.29 -2.83 -6.54
CA LYS A 86 10.27 -1.79 -6.22
C LYS A 86 9.54 -0.49 -5.85
N LYS A 87 10.22 0.41 -5.13
CA LYS A 87 9.74 1.80 -5.01
C LYS A 87 10.02 2.51 -6.33
N ILE A 88 9.01 3.10 -6.93
CA ILE A 88 9.18 3.87 -8.16
C ILE A 88 9.62 5.27 -7.78
N VAL A 89 10.68 5.76 -8.43
CA VAL A 89 11.19 7.12 -8.24
C VAL A 89 10.88 7.92 -9.48
N LEU A 90 10.21 9.05 -9.31
CA LEU A 90 9.96 10.02 -10.37
C LEU A 90 11.17 10.96 -10.49
N ARG A 91 11.59 11.23 -11.71
CA ARG A 91 12.49 12.34 -12.04
C ARG A 91 11.63 13.51 -12.51
N LEU A 92 11.66 14.60 -11.76
CA LEU A 92 11.03 15.86 -12.11
C LEU A 92 12.08 16.77 -12.73
N GLU A 93 11.90 17.14 -13.98
CA GLU A 93 12.77 18.06 -14.70
C GLU A 93 12.03 19.38 -14.95
N CYS A 94 12.60 20.49 -14.50
CA CYS A 94 12.01 21.81 -14.73
C CYS A 94 12.01 22.13 -16.24
N VAL A 95 10.86 22.57 -16.76
CA VAL A 95 10.70 22.93 -18.19
C VAL A 95 11.48 24.19 -18.55
N GLU A 96 11.70 25.08 -17.57
CA GLU A 96 12.37 26.36 -17.78
C GLU A 96 13.76 26.17 -18.41
N PRO A 97 14.05 26.79 -19.58
CA PRO A 97 15.25 26.53 -20.37
C PRO A 97 16.54 26.84 -19.60
N ASN A 98 16.50 27.86 -18.75
CA ASN A 98 17.66 28.33 -17.98
C ASN A 98 17.96 27.45 -16.75
N CYS A 99 17.00 26.65 -16.29
CA CYS A 99 17.13 25.94 -15.01
C CYS A 99 17.48 24.45 -15.16
N ARG A 100 16.71 23.74 -16.00
CA ARG A 100 16.73 22.27 -16.24
C ARG A 100 17.08 21.43 -15.00
N ALA A 101 16.64 21.87 -13.82
CA ALA A 101 16.98 21.21 -12.57
C ALA A 101 16.20 19.91 -12.44
N LYS A 102 16.88 18.88 -11.95
CA LYS A 102 16.32 17.53 -11.79
C LYS A 102 16.14 17.23 -10.31
N ARG A 103 14.96 16.76 -9.92
CA ARG A 103 14.64 16.34 -8.55
C ARG A 103 14.06 14.93 -8.56
N MET A 104 14.54 14.08 -7.67
CA MET A 104 14.04 12.71 -7.51
C MET A 104 13.00 12.66 -6.39
N VAL A 105 11.82 12.09 -6.66
CA VAL A 105 10.75 11.92 -5.67
C VAL A 105 10.32 10.46 -5.63
N PRO A 106 10.54 9.74 -4.51
CA PRO A 106 10.07 8.37 -4.36
C PRO A 106 8.56 8.33 -4.08
N ILE A 107 7.86 7.37 -4.70
CA ILE A 107 6.47 7.02 -4.37
C ILE A 107 6.47 5.74 -3.51
N LYS A 108 5.33 5.43 -2.90
CA LYS A 108 5.01 4.10 -2.36
C LYS A 108 5.19 3.02 -3.43
N ARG A 109 5.34 1.77 -2.99
CA ARG A 109 5.52 0.62 -3.91
C ARG A 109 4.20 0.31 -4.62
N CYS A 110 4.24 0.13 -5.93
CA CYS A 110 3.11 -0.23 -6.77
C CYS A 110 3.50 -1.42 -7.66
N LYS A 111 2.51 -2.23 -8.07
CA LYS A 111 2.71 -3.37 -8.99
C LYS A 111 2.70 -2.91 -10.44
N HIS A 112 1.68 -2.13 -10.82
CA HIS A 112 1.51 -1.54 -12.14
C HIS A 112 1.59 -0.02 -12.01
N PHE A 113 2.27 0.62 -12.96
CA PHE A 113 2.52 2.05 -12.94
C PHE A 113 2.58 2.58 -14.36
N GLU A 114 1.78 3.61 -14.60
CA GLU A 114 1.58 4.20 -15.92
C GLU A 114 1.85 5.70 -15.85
N LEU A 115 2.50 6.25 -16.88
CA LEU A 115 2.72 7.69 -17.03
C LEU A 115 1.74 8.25 -18.05
N GLY A 116 0.82 9.10 -17.59
CA GLY A 116 -0.14 9.81 -18.43
C GLY A 116 -1.06 8.85 -19.18
N GLY A 117 -1.56 7.82 -18.50
CA GLY A 117 -2.67 7.03 -19.01
C GLY A 117 -3.95 7.86 -19.05
N ASP A 118 -4.92 7.40 -19.84
CA ASP A 118 -6.20 8.08 -20.02
C ASP A 118 -6.89 8.28 -18.67
N LYS A 119 -7.48 9.46 -18.50
CA LYS A 119 -8.33 9.71 -17.34
C LYS A 119 -9.54 8.80 -17.51
N LYS A 120 -9.76 7.92 -16.54
CA LYS A 120 -11.03 7.18 -16.48
C LYS A 120 -12.13 8.23 -16.31
N GLU A 121 -13.02 8.34 -17.28
CA GLU A 121 -14.20 9.18 -17.15
C GLU A 121 -15.07 8.65 -16.02
N GLU A 122 -15.54 9.54 -15.15
CA GLU A 122 -16.57 9.21 -14.18
C GLU A 122 -17.88 9.09 -14.94
N GLY A 123 -18.24 7.86 -15.34
CA GLY A 123 -19.62 7.59 -15.73
C GLY A 123 -20.57 7.91 -14.56
N PRO A 124 -21.83 8.29 -14.82
CA PRO A 124 -22.78 8.57 -13.75
C PRO A 124 -23.10 7.26 -13.03
N GLY A 125 -22.54 7.03 -11.84
CA GLY A 125 -22.96 5.92 -10.99
C GLY A 125 -21.87 5.05 -10.35
N HIS A 126 -20.78 5.62 -9.85
CA HIS A 126 -20.04 4.94 -8.78
C HIS A 126 -19.77 5.91 -7.64
N PRO A 127 -20.34 5.71 -6.43
CA PRO A 127 -19.92 6.48 -5.28
C PRO A 127 -18.43 6.19 -5.07
N VAL A 128 -17.63 7.24 -5.18
CA VAL A 128 -16.24 7.21 -4.76
C VAL A 128 -16.27 6.74 -3.31
N LEU A 129 -15.82 5.52 -3.04
CA LEU A 129 -15.56 5.07 -1.68
C LEU A 129 -14.38 5.91 -1.18
N GLY A 130 -14.72 7.11 -0.74
CA GLY A 130 -13.96 7.87 0.22
C GLY A 130 -13.72 6.94 1.39
N CYS A 131 -12.47 6.54 1.53
CA CYS A 131 -11.91 6.09 2.80
C CYS A 131 -12.22 7.20 3.82
N GLY A 132 -13.30 7.01 4.58
CA GLY A 132 -13.85 8.02 5.49
C GLY A 132 -15.17 7.62 6.18
N SER A 133 -15.89 6.60 5.70
CA SER A 133 -17.16 6.21 6.33
C SER A 133 -17.50 4.73 6.12
N ILE A 134 -16.58 3.85 6.51
CA ILE A 134 -16.93 2.54 7.08
C ILE A 134 -16.63 2.76 8.55
N CYS A 135 -17.56 2.93 9.49
CA CYS A 135 -18.85 2.29 9.62
C CYS A 135 -19.60 3.10 10.70
N TRP A 136 -20.47 4.03 10.30
CA TRP A 136 -21.44 4.63 11.24
C TRP A 136 -22.74 3.80 11.24
N MET A 137 -23.09 3.20 10.10
CA MET A 137 -24.29 2.36 9.99
C MET A 137 -24.15 0.97 10.64
N GLU A 138 -23.04 0.24 10.53
CA GLU A 138 -22.94 -1.06 11.22
C GLU A 138 -22.72 -0.90 12.74
N LEU A 139 -22.20 0.26 13.20
CA LEU A 139 -22.08 0.57 14.63
C LEU A 139 -23.45 0.89 15.25
N VAL A 140 -24.32 1.62 14.54
CA VAL A 140 -25.72 1.85 14.98
C VAL A 140 -26.51 0.54 15.00
N HIS A 141 -26.33 -0.35 14.02
CA HIS A 141 -26.94 -1.69 14.07
C HIS A 141 -26.40 -2.56 15.21
N PHE A 142 -25.11 -2.46 15.52
CA PHE A 142 -24.50 -3.18 16.64
C PHE A 142 -24.99 -2.65 18.00
N PHE A 143 -25.08 -1.32 18.17
CA PHE A 143 -25.61 -0.71 19.40
C PHE A 143 -27.10 -0.98 19.60
N ASN A 144 -27.93 -0.88 18.56
CA ASN A 144 -29.36 -1.19 18.67
C ASN A 144 -29.60 -2.67 19.01
N LYS A 145 -28.76 -3.58 18.50
CA LYS A 145 -28.84 -5.01 18.82
C LYS A 145 -28.39 -5.31 20.26
N ILE A 146 -27.41 -4.58 20.80
CA ILE A 146 -27.05 -4.67 22.22
C ILE A 146 -28.16 -4.12 23.11
N LEU A 147 -28.79 -3.00 22.74
CA LEU A 147 -29.89 -2.41 23.51
C LEU A 147 -31.12 -3.35 23.60
N GLU A 148 -31.47 -4.04 22.51
CA GLU A 148 -32.52 -5.08 22.53
C GLU A 148 -32.17 -6.25 23.47
N ILE A 149 -30.90 -6.67 23.53
CA ILE A 149 -30.47 -7.77 24.39
C ILE A 149 -30.55 -7.37 25.87
N VAL A 150 -30.13 -6.14 26.22
CA VAL A 150 -30.18 -5.66 27.62
C VAL A 150 -31.62 -5.42 28.09
N HIS A 151 -32.51 -4.95 27.21
CA HIS A 151 -33.94 -4.84 27.53
C HIS A 151 -34.63 -6.20 27.70
N LYS A 152 -34.35 -7.19 26.84
CA LYS A 152 -34.88 -8.56 27.00
C LYS A 152 -34.32 -9.27 28.24
N ALA A 153 -33.04 -9.05 28.58
CA ALA A 153 -32.44 -9.63 29.78
C ALA A 153 -33.03 -9.05 31.08
N SER A 154 -33.38 -7.76 31.09
CA SER A 154 -34.01 -7.11 32.25
C SER A 154 -35.47 -7.55 32.46
N PHE A 155 -36.22 -7.77 31.38
CA PHE A 155 -37.61 -8.24 31.46
C PHE A 155 -37.72 -9.69 31.99
N LEU A 156 -36.79 -10.58 31.61
CA LEU A 156 -36.71 -11.95 32.13
C LEU A 156 -36.26 -12.03 33.59
N LEU A 157 -35.48 -11.05 34.09
CA LEU A 157 -35.06 -11.00 35.49
C LEU A 157 -36.19 -10.49 36.41
N VAL A 158 -37.07 -9.60 35.91
CA VAL A 158 -38.25 -9.13 36.67
C VAL A 158 -39.32 -10.22 36.77
N ILE A 159 -39.59 -10.97 35.70
CA ILE A 159 -40.57 -12.09 35.74
C ILE A 159 -40.12 -13.19 36.71
N LYS A 160 -38.81 -13.50 36.80
CA LYS A 160 -38.31 -14.52 37.73
C LYS A 160 -38.29 -14.10 39.21
N ASN A 161 -38.41 -12.81 39.51
CA ASN A 161 -38.40 -12.28 40.90
C ASN A 161 -39.77 -11.80 41.39
N VAL A 162 -40.83 -11.86 40.56
CA VAL A 162 -42.20 -11.39 40.91
C VAL A 162 -43.25 -12.51 40.79
N MET A 163 -42.85 -13.79 40.79
CA MET A 163 -43.75 -14.92 41.09
C MET A 163 -43.04 -16.00 41.91
N PRO A 164 -42.79 -15.76 43.20
CA PRO A 164 -43.09 -16.76 44.22
C PRO A 164 -44.25 -16.22 45.06
N GLN A 165 -45.11 -17.12 45.53
CA GLN A 165 -46.45 -16.89 46.10
C GLN A 165 -47.53 -16.82 45.00
N MET A 166 -48.02 -17.98 44.56
CA MET A 166 -49.39 -18.44 44.81
C MET A 166 -49.57 -19.83 44.16
N ALA A 167 -49.84 -20.83 45.02
CA ALA A 167 -50.29 -22.21 44.77
C ALA A 167 -49.31 -23.21 44.13
#